data_AF-A0A6P0KF85-F1
#
_entry.id   AF-A0A6P0KF85-F1
#
_cell.length_a   1.000
_cell.length_b   1.000
_cell.length_c   1.000
_cell.angle_alpha   90.00
_cell.angle_beta   90.00
_cell.angle_gamma   90.00
#
_symmetry.space_group_name_H-M   'P 1'
#
loop_
_entity.id
_entity.type
_entity.pdbx_description
1 polymer ?
#
loop_
_entity_poly.entity_id
_entity_poly.type
_entity_poly.pdbx_seq_one_letter_code
_entity_poly.pdbx_strand_id
1 'polypeptide(L)'
;MTTISKADQQVEQKCWEFAQVLGLSEPVSPRVLQAATEDETYAHNLLVSRQQPTFLNYLLANPPQIKLSEPVPEEKSNIELVGKAGQALLRWAKTGFSVVDDEVLERRENACLACPNLLAPEKLVQKLIPSGKVSQKVGQRTGDKVCQLCGCNVGKKIRLTTESCPDKHPTAAGMTRWGKPSAAARNEELRMKN
;
A
#
# COMPACT_ATOMS: atom_id res chain seq x y z
N MET A 1 -4.17 -16.29 30.56
CA MET A 1 -3.80 -15.11 29.76
C MET A 1 -2.39 -15.35 29.26
N THR A 2 -2.23 -15.71 27.97
CA THR A 2 -0.94 -16.07 27.40
C THR A 2 -0.18 -14.78 27.06
N THR A 3 0.96 -14.58 27.67
CA THR A 3 1.87 -13.47 27.38
C THR A 3 2.43 -13.66 25.96
N ILE A 4 1.98 -12.85 25.01
CA ILE A 4 2.51 -12.83 23.64
C ILE A 4 3.90 -12.19 23.68
N SER A 5 4.91 -12.84 23.08
CA SER A 5 6.28 -12.34 23.04
C SER A 5 6.39 -11.07 22.18
N LYS A 6 7.34 -10.19 22.50
CA LYS A 6 7.63 -8.98 21.70
C LYS A 6 7.95 -9.32 20.23
N ALA A 7 8.58 -10.47 19.99
CA ALA A 7 8.88 -10.94 18.64
C ALA A 7 7.59 -11.30 17.85
N ASP A 8 6.60 -11.89 18.52
CA ASP A 8 5.33 -12.29 17.88
C ASP A 8 4.50 -11.06 17.47
N GLN A 9 4.50 -10.01 18.31
CA GLN A 9 3.88 -8.72 17.98
C GLN A 9 4.53 -8.07 16.75
N GLN A 10 5.84 -8.22 16.60
CA GLN A 10 6.57 -7.70 15.43
C GLN A 10 6.27 -8.50 14.17
N VAL A 11 6.13 -9.83 14.27
CA VAL A 11 5.70 -10.66 13.13
C VAL A 11 4.29 -10.27 12.69
N GLU A 12 3.36 -10.08 13.63
CA GLU A 12 1.99 -9.63 13.31
C GLU A 12 1.99 -8.28 12.60
N GLN A 13 2.84 -7.34 13.06
CA GLN A 13 3.00 -6.05 12.39
C GLN A 13 3.53 -6.21 10.95
N LYS A 14 4.48 -7.12 10.70
CA LYS A 14 4.98 -7.39 9.34
C LYS A 14 3.95 -8.07 8.45
N CYS A 15 3.09 -8.92 9.00
CA CYS A 15 1.95 -9.47 8.28
C CYS A 15 0.97 -8.36 7.83
N TRP A 16 0.74 -7.37 8.69
CA TRP A 16 -0.07 -6.19 8.34
C TRP A 16 0.57 -5.32 7.27
N GLU A 17 1.85 -5.01 7.40
CA GLU A 17 2.59 -4.23 6.39
C GLU A 17 2.53 -4.93 5.02
N PHE A 18 2.74 -6.25 4.98
CA PHE A 18 2.70 -6.99 3.72
C PHE A 18 1.28 -7.06 3.14
N ALA A 19 0.24 -7.23 3.97
CA ALA A 19 -1.15 -7.14 3.54
C ALA A 19 -1.48 -5.79 2.87
N GLN A 20 -0.96 -4.68 3.41
CA GLN A 20 -1.15 -3.36 2.81
C GLN A 20 -0.50 -3.24 1.43
N VAL A 21 0.68 -3.83 1.24
CA VAL A 21 1.35 -3.90 -0.08
C VAL A 21 0.50 -4.70 -1.08
N LEU A 22 -0.13 -5.78 -0.62
CA LEU A 22 -1.05 -6.60 -1.43
C LEU A 22 -2.44 -5.97 -1.59
N GLY A 23 -2.73 -4.83 -0.94
CA GLY A 23 -4.01 -4.14 -1.02
C GLY A 23 -5.15 -4.82 -0.25
N LEU A 24 -4.82 -5.66 0.73
CA LEU A 24 -5.76 -6.40 1.58
C LEU A 24 -6.19 -5.58 2.81
N SER A 25 -7.37 -5.90 3.35
CA SER A 25 -7.91 -5.27 4.57
C SER A 25 -7.60 -6.03 5.86
N GLU A 26 -7.04 -7.23 5.74
CA GLU A 26 -6.74 -8.16 6.83
C GLU A 26 -5.27 -8.61 6.71
N PRO A 27 -4.61 -8.93 7.83
CA PRO A 27 -3.21 -9.33 7.81
C PRO A 27 -3.06 -10.66 7.07
N VAL A 28 -1.94 -10.84 6.37
CA VAL A 28 -1.61 -12.16 5.83
C VAL A 28 -1.25 -13.12 6.97
N SER A 29 -1.29 -14.41 6.72
CA SER A 29 -0.78 -15.37 7.70
C SER A 29 0.75 -15.28 7.84
N PRO A 30 1.33 -15.58 9.02
CA PRO A 30 2.78 -15.66 9.19
C PRO A 30 3.44 -16.61 8.19
N ARG A 31 2.74 -17.70 7.82
CA ARG A 31 3.21 -18.65 6.80
C ARG A 31 3.32 -18.02 5.41
N VAL A 32 2.38 -17.15 5.02
CA VAL A 32 2.45 -16.41 3.76
C VAL A 32 3.61 -15.42 3.79
N LEU A 33 3.78 -14.70 4.89
CA LEU A 33 4.90 -13.76 5.07
C LEU A 33 6.24 -14.49 4.95
N GLN A 34 6.38 -15.63 5.63
CA GLN A 34 7.58 -16.47 5.57
C GLN A 34 7.82 -16.99 4.15
N ALA A 35 6.82 -17.58 3.50
CA ALA A 35 6.91 -18.08 2.13
C ALA A 35 7.35 -16.98 1.14
N ALA A 36 6.78 -15.78 1.22
CA ALA A 36 7.17 -14.66 0.37
C ALA A 36 8.57 -14.11 0.68
N THR A 37 9.06 -14.32 1.89
CA THR A 37 10.39 -13.87 2.30
C THR A 37 11.49 -14.79 1.76
N GLU A 38 11.20 -16.09 1.67
CA GLU A 38 12.17 -17.11 1.23
C GLU A 38 12.04 -17.46 -0.27
N ASP A 39 10.88 -17.23 -0.90
CA ASP A 39 10.64 -17.51 -2.32
C ASP A 39 10.27 -16.24 -3.09
N GLU A 40 11.23 -15.72 -3.85
CA GLU A 40 11.07 -14.51 -4.67
C GLU A 40 10.02 -14.67 -5.77
N THR A 41 9.87 -15.87 -6.34
CA THR A 41 8.87 -16.13 -7.40
C THR A 41 7.48 -16.08 -6.81
N TYR A 42 7.29 -16.69 -5.64
CA TYR A 42 6.03 -16.63 -4.91
C TYR A 42 5.68 -15.19 -4.49
N ALA A 43 6.65 -14.44 -3.96
CA ALA A 43 6.45 -13.02 -3.63
C ALA A 43 6.07 -12.18 -4.85
N HIS A 44 6.75 -12.37 -5.97
CA HIS A 44 6.42 -11.71 -7.23
C HIS A 44 5.00 -12.04 -7.67
N ASN A 45 4.63 -13.32 -7.64
CA ASN A 45 3.29 -13.79 -8.02
C ASN A 45 2.20 -13.16 -7.15
N LEU A 46 2.40 -13.02 -5.84
CA LEU A 46 1.48 -12.30 -4.96
C LEU A 46 1.33 -10.83 -5.38
N LEU A 47 2.44 -10.14 -5.65
CA LEU A 47 2.45 -8.72 -6.01
C LEU A 47 1.72 -8.44 -7.33
N VAL A 48 1.97 -9.25 -8.37
CA VAL A 48 1.32 -9.07 -9.68
C VAL A 48 -0.16 -9.47 -9.64
N SER A 49 -0.53 -10.41 -8.77
CA SER A 49 -1.89 -10.95 -8.66
C SER A 49 -2.81 -10.12 -7.77
N ARG A 50 -2.33 -9.07 -7.10
CA ARG A 50 -3.15 -8.21 -6.21
C ARG A 50 -4.41 -7.62 -6.86
N GLN A 51 -4.34 -7.44 -8.19
CA GLN A 51 -5.40 -7.07 -9.14
C GLN A 51 -6.57 -8.05 -9.26
N GLN A 52 -6.30 -9.32 -8.93
CA GLN A 52 -7.05 -10.49 -9.37
C GLN A 52 -7.48 -11.29 -8.14
N PRO A 53 -8.59 -10.92 -7.48
CA PRO A 53 -8.96 -11.46 -6.17
C PRO A 53 -8.98 -12.99 -6.12
N THR A 54 -9.50 -13.65 -7.16
CA THR A 54 -9.57 -15.11 -7.22
C THR A 54 -8.18 -15.75 -7.19
N PHE A 55 -7.24 -15.22 -7.98
CA PHE A 55 -5.90 -15.80 -8.08
C PHE A 55 -5.03 -15.43 -6.88
N LEU A 56 -5.17 -14.19 -6.36
CA LEU A 56 -4.53 -13.79 -5.11
C LEU A 56 -4.98 -14.69 -3.95
N ASN A 57 -6.28 -14.90 -3.79
CA ASN A 57 -6.81 -15.76 -2.73
C ASN A 57 -6.31 -17.20 -2.86
N TYR A 58 -6.18 -17.71 -4.10
CA TYR A 58 -5.58 -19.02 -4.34
C TYR A 58 -4.12 -19.07 -3.85
N LEU A 59 -3.30 -18.06 -4.16
CA LEU A 59 -1.92 -18.00 -3.71
C LEU A 59 -1.82 -17.89 -2.18
N LEU A 60 -2.64 -17.02 -1.56
CA LEU A 60 -2.69 -16.86 -0.09
C LEU A 60 -3.10 -18.15 0.63
N ALA A 61 -4.00 -18.94 0.04
CA ALA A 61 -4.44 -20.21 0.59
C ALA A 61 -3.42 -21.35 0.38
N ASN A 62 -2.53 -21.21 -0.60
CA ASN A 62 -1.58 -22.26 -0.99
C ASN A 62 -0.12 -21.75 -0.97
N PRO A 63 0.41 -21.26 0.17
CA PRO A 63 1.80 -20.86 0.27
C PRO A 63 2.73 -22.08 0.10
N PRO A 64 3.82 -21.96 -0.68
CA PRO A 64 4.77 -23.04 -0.90
C PRO A 64 5.35 -23.55 0.42
N GLN A 65 5.68 -24.84 0.46
CA GLN A 65 6.36 -25.43 1.62
C GLN A 65 7.84 -25.05 1.59
N ILE A 66 8.25 -24.19 2.50
CA ILE A 66 9.68 -23.90 2.70
C ILE A 66 10.29 -25.11 3.40
N LYS A 67 11.26 -25.75 2.77
CA LYS A 67 12.06 -26.80 3.40
C LYS A 67 12.95 -26.14 4.46
N LEU A 68 12.55 -26.20 5.72
CA LEU A 68 13.41 -25.84 6.83
C LEU A 68 14.49 -26.93 6.97
N SER A 69 15.73 -26.55 6.68
CA SER A 69 16.89 -27.32 7.10
C SER A 69 17.10 -27.03 8.58
N GLU A 70 16.74 -28.00 9.43
CA GLU A 70 16.90 -28.04 10.89
C GLU A 70 15.88 -27.26 11.75
N PRO A 71 15.49 -27.81 12.93
CA PRO A 71 14.60 -27.15 13.86
C PRO A 71 15.33 -26.03 14.61
N VAL A 72 15.15 -24.80 14.16
CA VAL A 72 15.63 -23.59 14.85
C VAL A 72 14.61 -23.22 15.95
N PRO A 73 15.04 -22.78 17.15
CA PRO A 73 14.14 -22.28 18.18
C PRO A 73 13.21 -21.17 17.66
N GLU A 74 11.91 -21.22 17.97
CA GLU A 74 10.88 -20.31 17.45
C GLU A 74 11.22 -18.82 17.64
N GLU A 75 11.81 -18.44 18.78
CA GLU A 75 12.21 -17.04 19.03
C GLU A 75 13.28 -16.55 18.05
N LYS A 76 14.25 -17.38 17.70
CA LYS A 76 15.29 -17.05 16.71
C LYS A 76 14.68 -16.96 15.31
N SER A 77 13.75 -17.87 15.00
CA SER A 77 13.00 -17.88 13.74
C SER A 77 12.17 -16.60 13.54
N ASN A 78 11.52 -16.10 14.59
CA ASN A 78 10.70 -14.88 14.50
C ASN A 78 11.54 -13.61 14.31
N ILE A 79 12.67 -13.49 15.02
CA ILE A 79 13.60 -12.36 14.84
C ILE A 79 14.18 -12.37 13.42
N GLU A 80 14.59 -13.54 12.93
CA GLU A 80 15.10 -13.68 11.56
C GLU A 80 14.04 -13.34 10.51
N LEU A 81 12.80 -13.83 10.71
CA LEU A 81 11.68 -13.53 9.85
C LEU A 81 11.37 -12.03 9.80
N VAL A 82 11.34 -11.34 10.95
CA VAL A 82 11.13 -9.88 10.99
C VAL A 82 12.22 -9.15 10.21
N GLY A 83 13.48 -9.56 10.37
CA GLY A 83 14.61 -8.97 9.66
C GLY A 83 14.51 -9.16 8.14
N LYS A 84 14.28 -10.40 7.70
CA LYS A 84 14.18 -10.73 6.28
C LYS A 84 12.93 -10.13 5.63
N ALA A 85 11.78 -10.13 6.32
CA ALA A 85 10.56 -9.48 5.86
C ALA A 85 10.77 -7.97 5.68
N GLY A 86 11.47 -7.31 6.62
CA GLY A 86 11.82 -5.90 6.49
C GLY A 86 12.67 -5.60 5.25
N GLN A 87 13.67 -6.42 4.96
CA GLN A 87 14.49 -6.27 3.75
C GLN A 87 13.67 -6.52 2.47
N ALA A 88 12.81 -7.54 2.47
CA ALA A 88 11.96 -7.87 1.35
C ALA A 88 10.97 -6.75 1.03
N LEU A 89 10.31 -6.18 2.04
CA LEU A 89 9.45 -5.00 1.91
C LEU A 89 10.19 -3.81 1.29
N LEU A 90 11.43 -3.54 1.72
CA LEU A 90 12.25 -2.47 1.13
C LEU A 90 12.57 -2.72 -0.34
N ARG A 91 12.87 -3.98 -0.73
CA ARG A 91 13.12 -4.35 -2.14
C ARG A 91 11.85 -4.17 -2.99
N TRP A 92 10.69 -4.56 -2.47
CA TRP A 92 9.41 -4.41 -3.18
C TRP A 92 8.94 -2.95 -3.24
N ALA A 93 9.25 -2.13 -2.23
CA ALA A 93 8.98 -0.69 -2.27
C ALA A 93 9.77 0.01 -3.38
N LYS A 94 11.02 -0.41 -3.64
CA LYS A 94 11.89 0.16 -4.69
C LYS A 94 11.43 -0.15 -6.12
N THR A 95 10.60 -1.19 -6.33
CA THR A 95 10.18 -1.65 -7.66
C THR A 95 8.88 -0.99 -8.18
N GLY A 96 8.38 0.06 -7.52
CA GLY A 96 7.26 0.88 -8.01
C GLY A 96 5.92 0.63 -7.30
N PHE A 97 5.94 -0.13 -6.20
CA PHE A 97 4.77 -0.49 -5.40
C PHE A 97 4.75 0.18 -4.02
N SER A 98 5.62 1.17 -3.79
CA SER A 98 5.69 1.91 -2.54
C SER A 98 4.38 2.64 -2.27
N VAL A 99 3.81 2.36 -1.09
CA VAL A 99 2.76 3.19 -0.49
C VAL A 99 3.42 4.34 0.25
N VAL A 100 2.76 5.48 0.27
CA VAL A 100 3.24 6.62 1.07
C VAL A 100 3.12 6.31 2.57
N ASP A 101 3.99 6.90 3.37
CA ASP A 101 3.88 6.86 4.83
C ASP A 101 2.57 7.50 5.34
N ASP A 102 2.24 7.24 6.61
CA ASP A 102 0.97 7.67 7.21
C ASP A 102 0.82 9.21 7.26
N GLU A 103 1.92 9.95 7.41
CA GLU A 103 1.90 11.42 7.41
C GLU A 103 1.52 11.96 6.03
N VAL A 104 2.17 11.46 4.98
CA VAL A 104 1.86 11.82 3.60
C VAL A 104 0.46 11.33 3.21
N LEU A 105 0.05 10.15 3.68
CA LEU A 105 -1.29 9.61 3.45
C LEU A 105 -2.36 10.50 4.07
N GLU A 106 -2.21 10.86 5.34
CA GLU A 106 -3.12 11.72 6.08
C GLU A 106 -3.22 13.10 5.43
N ARG A 107 -2.08 13.71 5.09
CA ARG A 107 -2.05 15.00 4.39
C ARG A 107 -2.80 14.96 3.07
N ARG A 108 -2.57 13.93 2.25
CA ARG A 108 -3.26 13.76 0.96
C ARG A 108 -4.75 13.51 1.14
N GLU A 109 -5.13 12.68 2.10
CA GLU A 109 -6.53 12.40 2.39
C GLU A 109 -7.28 13.65 2.86
N ASN A 110 -6.69 14.44 3.77
CA ASN A 110 -7.26 15.70 4.24
C ASN A 110 -7.42 16.70 3.08
N ALA A 111 -6.43 16.79 2.18
CA ALA A 111 -6.51 17.62 0.99
C ALA A 111 -7.66 17.18 0.04
N CYS A 112 -7.94 15.87 -0.03
CA CYS A 112 -9.07 15.35 -0.80
C CYS A 112 -10.41 15.58 -0.10
N LEU A 113 -10.50 15.41 1.23
CA LEU A 113 -11.71 15.67 2.01
C LEU A 113 -12.17 17.13 1.93
N ALA A 114 -11.23 18.07 1.82
CA ALA A 114 -11.52 19.49 1.61
C ALA A 114 -11.70 19.88 0.12
N CYS A 115 -11.61 18.93 -0.81
CA CYS A 115 -11.65 19.23 -2.24
C CYS A 115 -13.09 19.22 -2.79
N PRO A 116 -13.51 20.27 -3.53
CA PRO A 116 -14.85 20.31 -4.13
C PRO A 116 -15.07 19.22 -5.20
N ASN A 117 -14.02 18.58 -5.70
CA ASN A 117 -14.08 17.53 -6.71
C ASN A 117 -14.23 16.12 -6.12
N LEU A 118 -14.40 15.97 -4.81
CA LEU A 118 -14.59 14.67 -4.14
C LEU A 118 -16.08 14.30 -4.12
N LEU A 119 -16.46 13.21 -4.77
CA LEU A 119 -17.85 12.75 -4.85
C LEU A 119 -18.00 11.26 -4.57
N ALA A 120 -19.25 10.83 -4.38
CA ALA A 120 -19.62 9.43 -4.47
C ALA A 120 -19.57 8.93 -5.93
N PRO A 121 -19.32 7.63 -6.17
CA PRO A 121 -19.31 7.05 -7.50
C PRO A 121 -20.72 7.00 -8.10
N GLU A 122 -20.94 7.73 -9.19
CA GLU A 122 -22.24 7.76 -9.89
C GLU A 122 -22.25 6.77 -11.06
N LYS A 123 -21.14 6.65 -11.78
CA LYS A 123 -21.05 5.85 -13.01
C LYS A 123 -20.89 4.35 -12.67
N LEU A 124 -21.50 3.49 -13.49
CA LEU A 124 -21.41 2.02 -13.36
C LEU A 124 -19.95 1.54 -13.24
N VAL A 125 -19.06 2.02 -14.10
CA VAL A 125 -17.63 1.65 -14.06
C VAL A 125 -16.94 2.07 -12.76
N GLN A 126 -17.35 3.19 -12.14
CA GLN A 126 -16.79 3.64 -10.87
C GLN A 126 -17.25 2.76 -9.70
N LYS A 127 -18.46 2.21 -9.79
CA LYS A 127 -19.02 1.28 -8.80
C LYS A 127 -18.42 -0.13 -8.89
N LEU A 128 -17.80 -0.49 -10.02
CA LEU A 128 -17.06 -1.75 -10.18
C LEU A 128 -15.68 -1.72 -9.50
N ILE A 129 -15.14 -0.54 -9.21
CA ILE A 129 -13.86 -0.43 -8.49
C ILE A 129 -14.12 -0.78 -7.02
N PRO A 130 -13.40 -1.77 -6.45
CA PRO A 130 -13.59 -2.17 -5.06
C PRO A 130 -13.43 -0.98 -4.11
N SER A 131 -14.52 -0.64 -3.42
CA SER A 131 -14.52 0.39 -2.39
C SER A 131 -13.88 -0.16 -1.12
N GLY A 132 -13.03 0.64 -0.48
CA GLY A 132 -12.45 0.28 0.80
C GLY A 132 -13.45 0.43 1.95
N LYS A 133 -13.17 -0.21 3.09
CA LYS A 133 -13.90 0.03 4.35
C LYS A 133 -13.88 1.53 4.66
N VAL A 134 -15.05 2.12 4.89
CA VAL A 134 -15.17 3.52 5.33
C VAL A 134 -15.16 3.57 6.85
N SER A 135 -14.20 4.31 7.41
CA SER A 135 -14.11 4.58 8.84
C SER A 135 -13.39 5.91 9.09
N GLN A 136 -13.29 6.34 10.35
CA GLN A 136 -12.53 7.53 10.72
C GLN A 136 -11.00 7.31 10.71
N LYS A 137 -10.52 6.09 10.43
CA LYS A 137 -9.08 5.81 10.33
C LYS A 137 -8.46 6.48 9.10
N VAL A 138 -7.22 6.92 9.24
CA VAL A 138 -6.43 7.47 8.13
C VAL A 138 -6.38 6.48 6.96
N GLY A 139 -6.59 7.00 5.75
CA GLY A 139 -6.64 6.26 4.50
C GLY A 139 -7.92 5.47 4.26
N GLN A 140 -8.93 5.55 5.14
CA GLN A 140 -10.23 4.88 5.01
C GLN A 140 -11.39 5.86 4.85
N ARG A 141 -11.21 7.16 5.15
CA ARG A 141 -12.28 8.17 5.15
C ARG A 141 -12.81 8.44 3.75
N THR A 142 -12.00 8.18 2.73
CA THR A 142 -12.33 8.37 1.30
C THR A 142 -12.45 7.04 0.53
N GLY A 143 -12.60 5.92 1.25
CA GLY A 143 -12.56 4.56 0.67
C GLY A 143 -13.61 4.28 -0.41
N ASP A 144 -14.75 4.96 -0.33
CA ASP A 144 -15.90 4.87 -1.23
C ASP A 144 -16.04 6.11 -2.14
N LYS A 145 -15.05 7.01 -2.17
CA LYS A 145 -15.12 8.27 -2.92
C LYS A 145 -14.27 8.26 -4.17
N VAL A 146 -14.70 9.05 -5.15
CA VAL A 146 -14.01 9.25 -6.43
C VAL A 146 -13.68 10.72 -6.63
N CYS A 147 -12.60 10.99 -7.37
CA CYS A 147 -12.26 12.34 -7.81
C CYS A 147 -12.91 12.62 -9.16
N GLN A 148 -13.62 13.74 -9.30
CA GLN A 148 -14.25 14.12 -10.58
C GLN A 148 -13.24 14.50 -11.67
N LEU A 149 -12.06 15.00 -11.30
CA LEU A 149 -11.06 15.45 -12.27
C LEU A 149 -10.38 14.28 -13.00
N CYS A 150 -10.11 13.18 -12.29
CA CYS A 150 -9.40 12.03 -12.87
C CYS A 150 -10.19 10.71 -12.84
N GLY A 151 -11.38 10.69 -12.24
CA GLY A 151 -12.25 9.50 -12.15
C GLY A 151 -11.75 8.39 -11.22
N CYS A 152 -10.59 8.55 -10.58
CA CYS A 152 -9.99 7.52 -9.73
C CYS A 152 -10.71 7.39 -8.37
N ASN A 153 -10.71 6.17 -7.81
CA ASN A 153 -11.01 5.97 -6.39
C ASN A 153 -9.93 6.66 -5.54
N VAL A 154 -10.36 7.57 -4.67
CA VAL A 154 -9.44 8.42 -3.90
C VAL A 154 -8.67 7.61 -2.88
N GLY A 155 -9.34 6.73 -2.13
CA GLY A 155 -8.70 5.89 -1.12
C GLY A 155 -7.57 5.00 -1.67
N LYS A 156 -7.63 4.64 -2.97
CA LYS A 156 -6.55 3.93 -3.66
C LYS A 156 -5.45 4.89 -4.14
N LYS A 157 -5.83 5.97 -4.81
CA LYS A 157 -4.89 6.90 -5.46
C LYS A 157 -3.95 7.58 -4.45
N ILE A 158 -4.47 8.01 -3.30
CA ILE A 158 -3.69 8.75 -2.30
C ILE A 158 -2.53 7.92 -1.74
N ARG A 159 -2.64 6.59 -1.75
CA ARG A 159 -1.64 5.65 -1.22
C ARG A 159 -0.44 5.51 -2.12
N LEU A 160 -0.56 5.75 -3.42
CA LEU A 160 0.51 5.46 -4.38
C LEU A 160 1.58 6.56 -4.38
N THR A 161 2.85 6.17 -4.28
CA THR A 161 3.99 7.12 -4.30
C THR A 161 4.15 7.84 -5.64
N THR A 162 3.91 7.13 -6.74
CA THR A 162 4.00 7.60 -8.13
C THR A 162 2.89 8.59 -8.51
N GLU A 163 1.81 8.62 -7.73
CA GLU A 163 0.66 9.47 -8.01
C GLU A 163 0.87 10.93 -7.58
N SER A 164 0.15 11.83 -8.27
CA SER A 164 0.04 13.24 -7.92
C SER A 164 -1.37 13.77 -8.14
N CYS A 165 -1.79 14.80 -7.41
CA CYS A 165 -3.07 15.45 -7.65
C CYS A 165 -3.02 16.18 -9.01
N PRO A 166 -4.03 16.01 -9.88
CA PRO A 166 -4.09 16.76 -11.14
C PRO A 166 -4.43 18.24 -10.93
N ASP A 167 -5.00 18.58 -9.77
CA ASP A 167 -5.40 19.95 -9.46
C ASP A 167 -4.23 20.78 -8.91
N LYS A 168 -4.26 22.08 -9.22
CA LYS A 168 -3.28 23.05 -8.72
C LYS A 168 -3.55 23.33 -7.24
N HIS A 169 -2.50 23.68 -6.51
CA HIS A 169 -2.66 24.16 -5.15
C HIS A 169 -3.43 25.50 -5.17
N PRO A 170 -4.41 25.72 -4.28
CA PRO A 170 -5.23 26.93 -4.29
C PRO A 170 -4.44 28.23 -4.08
N THR A 171 -3.32 28.16 -3.36
CA THR A 171 -2.52 29.35 -2.98
C THR A 171 -1.03 29.24 -3.32
N ALA A 172 -0.54 28.09 -3.77
CA ALA A 172 0.89 27.86 -3.99
C ALA A 172 1.14 27.62 -5.48
N ALA A 173 1.63 28.65 -6.16
CA ALA A 173 1.94 28.57 -7.58
C ALA A 173 2.95 27.45 -7.88
N GLY A 174 2.75 26.74 -8.99
CA GLY A 174 3.62 25.64 -9.39
C GLY A 174 3.43 24.34 -8.59
N MET A 175 2.63 24.32 -7.53
CA MET A 175 2.34 23.13 -6.72
C MET A 175 1.00 22.49 -7.08
N THR A 176 0.88 21.20 -6.80
CA THR A 176 -0.38 20.45 -6.81
C THR A 176 -1.08 20.60 -5.47
N ARG A 177 -2.38 20.29 -5.40
CA ARG A 177 -3.15 20.30 -4.14
C ARG A 177 -2.57 19.39 -3.04
N TRP A 178 -1.72 18.42 -3.40
CA TRP A 178 -1.01 17.55 -2.44
C TRP A 178 0.36 18.09 -1.99
N GLY A 179 0.72 19.32 -2.38
CA GLY A 179 1.99 19.96 -2.02
C GLY A 179 3.21 19.43 -2.77
N LYS A 180 3.00 18.69 -3.88
CA LYS A 180 4.09 18.28 -4.79
C LYS A 180 4.25 19.28 -5.94
N PRO A 181 5.45 19.48 -6.49
CA PRO A 181 5.64 20.23 -7.73
C PRO A 181 4.76 19.68 -8.87
N SER A 182 4.10 20.59 -9.59
CA SER A 182 3.33 20.26 -10.78
C SER A 182 4.25 19.73 -11.89
N ALA A 183 3.69 19.01 -12.87
CA ALA A 183 4.47 18.56 -14.03
C ALA A 183 5.10 19.74 -14.79
N ALA A 184 4.39 20.86 -14.91
CA ALA A 184 4.90 22.08 -15.52
C ALA A 184 6.10 22.65 -14.75
N ALA A 185 6.01 22.76 -13.42
CA ALA A 185 7.12 23.27 -12.61
C ALA A 185 8.37 22.36 -12.64
N ARG A 186 8.18 21.03 -12.67
CA ARG A 186 9.30 20.07 -12.78
C ARG A 186 10.03 20.18 -14.13
N ASN A 187 9.29 20.38 -15.20
CA ASN A 187 9.87 20.53 -16.55
C ASN A 187 10.65 21.85 -16.69
N GLU A 188 10.16 22.92 -16.07
CA GLU A 188 10.86 24.22 -16.04
C GLU A 188 12.18 24.12 -15.28
N GLU A 189 12.19 23.44 -14.12
CA GLU A 189 13.40 23.23 -13.33
C GLU A 189 14.44 22.37 -14.06
N LEU A 190 14.00 21.35 -14.81
CA LEU A 190 14.89 20.54 -15.66
C LEU A 190 15.44 21.34 -16.83
N ARG A 191 14.66 22.26 -17.40
CA ARG A 191 15.09 23.13 -18.50
C ARG A 191 16.10 24.18 -18.06
N MET A 192 16.02 24.66 -16.82
CA MET A 192 16.99 25.61 -16.24
C MET A 192 18.31 24.95 -15.84
N LYS A 193 18.36 23.62 -15.75
CA LYS A 193 19.54 22.83 -15.34
C LYS A 193 20.33 22.25 -16.52
N ASN A 194 19.81 22.36 -17.74
CA ASN A 194 20.43 21.92 -19.00
C ASN A 194 20.69 23.11 -19.92
#